data_AF-A0A0Q6QAE8-F1
#
_entry.id   AF-A0A0Q6QAE8-F1
#
_cell.length_a   1.000
_cell.length_b   1.000
_cell.length_c   1.000
_cell.angle_alpha   90.00
_cell.angle_beta   90.00
_cell.angle_gamma   90.00
#
_symmetry.space_group_name_H-M   'P 1'
#
loop_
_entity.id
_entity.type
_entity.pdbx_description
1 polymer ?
#
loop_
_entity_poly.entity_id
_entity_poly.type
_entity_poly.pdbx_seq_one_letter_code
_entity_poly.pdbx_strand_id
1 'polypeptide(L)'
;MLASTAALIAFAAVPASLAMAQGAPQAKPNILLIVSDDTGYGDLGPYGGGEGRGMPTPNIDKLANSGMTFFDFYAQPSCTPGRAAMITGRIPNPSGMTTVAFQGEGGGLPAAEWTLASVLKLGGYDTYFTGKWHLGEADYALPNAQGFDVMKYCGLYHLNAYTYGDPTWFPDMDPKLRAMFQKVTKGALSGKAGEKPVEEFKINGQYVDTPTVNGGEGVVGIPFFDSYVEKAALSFLDDAAKSDKPFFIDVNFMKVHQPNMPAPEFEHKSLSKSKYADSIVELDTRIGRIMDKLRETGLDKNTLVFYTTDNGAWQDVYPDAGYTPFRGTKGTVREGGNRVPAIAVWPGKIKPYSKNHDIVGGLDLMATFASVAGVALPDKDREGQPIIFDSYDMSPILLGTGKSERTSWFYFTENELSPGAARVGNYKAVFNLRGDDGQATGGLAVDSNLGWKGAEKYVATVPQVFDLWQDPQERYDIFMNNYTERTWTMVTISAAIKELMATYVKYPPRKLQSQSYTGPIEISKYQEFQWLRDELGKDGFSIPMPTGN
;
A
#
# COMPACT_ATOMS: atom_id res chain seq x y z
N MET A 1 -67.04 -24.79 59.02
CA MET A 1 -66.89 -23.81 57.92
C MET A 1 -65.66 -22.97 58.24
N LEU A 2 -64.60 -23.16 57.45
CA LEU A 2 -63.32 -22.44 57.53
C LEU A 2 -63.20 -21.54 56.30
N ALA A 3 -62.80 -20.28 56.50
CA ALA A 3 -61.94 -19.46 55.62
C ALA A 3 -62.10 -17.98 56.04
N SER A 4 -61.14 -17.35 56.72
CA SER A 4 -59.80 -16.90 56.29
C SER A 4 -59.83 -15.45 55.79
N THR A 5 -59.43 -14.54 56.67
CA THR A 5 -59.10 -13.13 56.40
C THR A 5 -57.64 -13.03 55.95
N ALA A 6 -57.39 -12.50 54.75
CA ALA A 6 -56.06 -12.28 54.21
C ALA A 6 -55.51 -10.90 54.59
N ALA A 7 -54.30 -10.87 55.15
CA ALA A 7 -53.52 -9.65 55.41
C ALA A 7 -52.61 -9.35 54.21
N LEU A 8 -52.70 -8.12 53.68
CA LEU A 8 -51.75 -7.61 52.67
C LEU A 8 -50.47 -7.13 53.35
N ILE A 9 -49.33 -7.71 52.96
CA ILE A 9 -47.99 -7.22 53.29
C ILE A 9 -47.50 -6.38 52.11
N ALA A 10 -47.25 -5.10 52.34
CA ALA A 10 -46.63 -4.20 51.37
C ALA A 10 -45.11 -4.36 51.41
N PHE A 11 -44.52 -4.90 50.33
CA PHE A 11 -43.07 -4.91 50.11
C PHE A 11 -42.64 -3.57 49.52
N ALA A 12 -41.85 -2.79 50.27
CA ALA A 12 -41.14 -1.63 49.75
C ALA A 12 -39.91 -2.09 48.96
N ALA A 13 -39.94 -1.93 47.64
CA ALA A 13 -38.80 -2.18 46.78
C ALA A 13 -37.83 -0.99 46.83
N VAL A 14 -36.64 -1.22 47.38
CA VAL A 14 -35.50 -0.28 47.30
C VAL A 14 -34.87 -0.45 45.91
N PRO A 15 -34.74 0.61 45.09
CA PRO A 15 -34.05 0.51 43.81
C PRO A 15 -32.55 0.37 44.09
N ALA A 16 -32.00 -0.82 43.83
CA ALA A 16 -30.56 -1.03 43.78
C ALA A 16 -30.01 -0.32 42.54
N SER A 17 -29.40 0.84 42.73
CA SER A 17 -28.60 1.52 41.72
C SER A 17 -27.38 0.65 41.39
N LEU A 18 -27.47 -0.12 40.29
CA LEU A 18 -26.33 -0.77 39.67
C LEU A 18 -25.41 0.33 39.13
N ALA A 19 -24.41 0.70 39.92
CA ALA A 19 -23.26 1.45 39.42
C ALA A 19 -22.59 0.56 38.37
N MET A 20 -22.73 0.92 37.09
CA MET A 20 -21.90 0.35 36.04
C MET A 20 -20.46 0.67 36.40
N ALA A 21 -19.69 -0.38 36.70
CA ALA A 21 -18.24 -0.28 36.79
C ALA A 21 -17.75 0.24 35.44
N GLN A 22 -17.36 1.51 35.39
CA GLN A 22 -16.56 2.03 34.30
C GLN A 22 -15.28 1.20 34.31
N GLY A 23 -15.16 0.26 33.37
CA GLY A 23 -13.91 -0.44 33.13
C GLY A 23 -12.82 0.61 32.93
N ALA A 24 -11.64 0.38 33.51
CA ALA A 24 -10.48 1.21 33.25
C ALA A 24 -10.36 1.46 31.73
N PRO A 25 -10.07 2.69 31.27
CA PRO A 25 -9.90 2.96 29.85
C PRO A 25 -8.95 1.91 29.28
N GLN A 26 -9.43 1.11 28.32
CA GLN A 26 -8.57 0.11 27.70
C GLN A 26 -7.42 0.88 27.03
N ALA A 27 -6.19 0.59 27.44
CA ALA A 27 -5.01 1.25 26.88
C ALA A 27 -5.03 1.10 25.35
N LYS A 28 -4.80 2.21 24.65
CA LYS A 28 -4.75 2.20 23.19
C LYS A 28 -3.61 1.29 22.73
N PRO A 29 -3.80 0.50 21.67
CA PRO A 29 -2.74 -0.38 21.18
C PRO A 29 -1.65 0.42 20.47
N ASN A 30 -0.43 -0.07 20.53
CA ASN A 30 0.62 0.34 19.62
C ASN A 30 0.35 -0.25 18.23
N ILE A 31 0.90 0.39 17.20
CA ILE A 31 0.78 -0.05 15.81
C ILE A 31 2.17 -0.08 15.18
N LEU A 32 2.54 -1.23 14.61
CA LEU A 32 3.75 -1.43 13.84
C LEU A 32 3.35 -1.89 12.43
N LEU A 33 3.53 -1.01 11.45
CA LEU A 33 3.35 -1.32 10.05
C LEU A 33 4.71 -1.64 9.44
N ILE A 34 4.80 -2.76 8.72
CA ILE A 34 6.00 -3.19 7.99
C ILE A 34 5.60 -3.34 6.52
N VAL A 35 6.28 -2.63 5.63
CA VAL A 35 6.05 -2.67 4.18
C VAL A 35 7.33 -3.06 3.47
N SER A 36 7.24 -4.02 2.55
CA SER A 36 8.30 -4.34 1.58
C SER A 36 7.97 -3.84 0.18
N ASP A 37 8.93 -3.87 -0.73
CA ASP A 37 8.86 -3.23 -2.05
C ASP A 37 8.89 -4.29 -3.17
N ASP A 38 7.87 -4.38 -4.02
CA ASP A 38 7.77 -5.36 -5.12
C ASP A 38 7.74 -6.85 -4.69
N THR A 39 7.35 -7.16 -3.45
CA THR A 39 7.28 -8.56 -2.99
C THR A 39 6.14 -9.32 -3.68
N GLY A 40 6.47 -10.43 -4.33
CA GLY A 40 5.51 -11.28 -4.99
C GLY A 40 4.66 -12.10 -4.01
N TYR A 41 3.40 -12.33 -4.39
CA TYR A 41 2.49 -13.18 -3.63
C TYR A 41 3.07 -14.58 -3.37
N GLY A 42 3.77 -15.15 -4.36
CA GLY A 42 4.34 -16.50 -4.26
C GLY A 42 5.79 -16.53 -3.77
N ASP A 43 6.33 -15.44 -3.22
CA ASP A 43 7.71 -15.41 -2.71
C ASP A 43 7.80 -15.97 -1.29
N LEU A 44 6.76 -15.78 -0.47
CA LEU A 44 6.78 -16.05 0.97
C LEU A 44 6.20 -17.43 1.30
N GLY A 45 6.75 -18.08 2.32
CA GLY A 45 6.33 -19.42 2.76
C GLY A 45 4.82 -19.59 3.03
N PRO A 46 4.11 -18.65 3.67
CA PRO A 46 2.67 -18.79 3.94
C PRO A 46 1.79 -18.84 2.69
N TYR A 47 2.35 -18.47 1.53
CA TYR A 47 1.69 -18.42 0.23
C TYR A 47 2.21 -19.50 -0.74
N GLY A 48 2.94 -20.50 -0.22
CA GLY A 48 3.52 -21.61 -1.00
C GLY A 48 4.90 -21.31 -1.58
N GLY A 49 5.48 -20.14 -1.28
CA GLY A 49 6.84 -19.78 -1.65
C GLY A 49 7.88 -20.26 -0.64
N GLY A 50 8.73 -19.34 -0.15
CA GLY A 50 9.70 -19.60 0.90
C GLY A 50 10.73 -20.66 0.48
N GLU A 51 10.90 -21.68 1.31
CA GLU A 51 11.80 -22.80 1.03
C GLU A 51 11.50 -23.50 -0.29
N GLY A 52 10.22 -23.61 -0.68
CA GLY A 52 9.80 -24.20 -1.96
C GLY A 52 10.26 -23.43 -3.20
N ARG A 53 10.57 -22.14 -3.04
CA ARG A 53 11.19 -21.27 -4.07
C ARG A 53 12.71 -21.13 -3.90
N GLY A 54 13.30 -21.83 -2.93
CA GLY A 54 14.71 -21.74 -2.59
C GLY A 54 15.08 -20.49 -1.79
N MET A 55 14.13 -19.84 -1.13
CA MET A 55 14.34 -18.64 -0.32
C MET A 55 13.58 -18.74 1.03
N PRO A 56 14.04 -19.56 1.98
CA PRO A 56 13.31 -19.77 3.24
C PRO A 56 12.96 -18.46 3.96
N THR A 57 11.71 -18.35 4.44
CA THR A 57 11.21 -17.17 5.18
C THR A 57 10.65 -17.56 6.57
N PRO A 58 11.48 -18.16 7.44
CA PRO A 58 11.01 -18.73 8.70
C PRO A 58 10.40 -17.70 9.68
N ASN A 59 10.81 -16.44 9.63
CA ASN A 59 10.26 -15.41 10.51
C ASN A 59 8.87 -14.95 10.05
N ILE A 60 8.67 -14.81 8.74
CA ILE A 60 7.37 -14.54 8.14
C ILE A 60 6.43 -15.75 8.31
N ASP A 61 6.95 -16.98 8.22
CA ASP A 61 6.17 -18.19 8.55
C ASP A 61 5.68 -18.14 10.00
N LYS A 62 6.55 -17.73 10.93
CA LYS A 62 6.19 -17.54 12.34
C LYS A 62 5.16 -16.43 12.54
N LEU A 63 5.24 -15.32 11.78
CA LEU A 63 4.22 -14.26 11.80
C LEU A 63 2.85 -14.83 11.39
N ALA A 64 2.78 -15.53 10.26
CA ALA A 64 1.54 -16.17 9.80
C ALA A 64 0.98 -17.17 10.82
N ASN A 65 1.83 -18.02 11.40
CA ASN A 65 1.44 -18.97 12.43
C ASN A 65 0.92 -18.30 13.71
N SER A 66 1.41 -17.11 14.03
CA SER A 66 1.04 -16.36 15.24
C SER A 66 -0.15 -15.41 15.04
N GLY A 67 -0.63 -15.26 13.80
CA GLY A 67 -1.66 -14.28 13.46
C GLY A 67 -2.61 -14.73 12.37
N MET A 68 -2.94 -13.79 11.48
CA MET A 68 -3.87 -13.96 10.37
C MET A 68 -3.18 -13.72 9.03
N THR A 69 -3.36 -14.63 8.08
CA THR A 69 -2.92 -14.49 6.68
C THR A 69 -4.11 -14.10 5.79
N PHE A 70 -3.94 -13.10 4.94
CA PHE A 70 -4.97 -12.65 3.99
C PHE A 70 -4.68 -13.17 2.58
N PHE A 71 -5.68 -13.75 1.91
CA PHE A 71 -5.53 -14.32 0.57
C PHE A 71 -6.15 -13.46 -0.54
N ASP A 72 -7.00 -12.50 -0.16
CA ASP A 72 -7.66 -11.53 -1.05
C ASP A 72 -7.33 -10.09 -0.60
N PHE A 73 -6.05 -9.84 -0.31
CA PHE A 73 -5.53 -8.51 0.05
C PHE A 73 -4.96 -7.78 -1.16
N TYR A 74 -5.35 -6.53 -1.33
CA TYR A 74 -5.03 -5.75 -2.53
C TYR A 74 -4.21 -4.49 -2.24
N ALA A 75 -3.28 -4.21 -3.14
CA ALA A 75 -2.53 -2.97 -3.25
C ALA A 75 -2.94 -2.21 -4.53
N GLN A 76 -2.10 -1.29 -4.98
CA GLN A 76 -2.31 -0.48 -6.20
C GLN A 76 -1.20 -0.79 -7.22
N PRO A 77 -1.20 -0.22 -8.45
CA PRO A 77 -0.46 -0.81 -9.56
C PRO A 77 1.06 -0.63 -9.45
N SER A 78 1.58 0.29 -8.65
CA SER A 78 3.02 0.55 -8.51
C SER A 78 3.34 1.28 -7.20
N CYS A 79 4.63 1.53 -6.92
CA CYS A 79 5.10 1.97 -5.60
C CYS A 79 4.43 3.27 -5.12
N THR A 80 4.48 4.33 -5.92
CA THR A 80 3.91 5.65 -5.57
C THR A 80 2.39 5.57 -5.32
N PRO A 81 1.55 5.06 -6.23
CA PRO A 81 0.11 4.92 -5.97
C PRO A 81 -0.20 3.92 -4.85
N GLY A 82 0.58 2.84 -4.70
CA GLY A 82 0.48 1.86 -3.63
C GLY A 82 0.66 2.48 -2.25
N ARG A 83 1.78 3.16 -2.07
CA ARG A 83 2.13 3.86 -0.82
C ARG A 83 1.17 5.02 -0.55
N ALA A 84 0.76 5.76 -1.58
CA ALA A 84 -0.21 6.85 -1.44
C ALA A 84 -1.54 6.31 -0.92
N ALA A 85 -2.04 5.22 -1.51
CA ALA A 85 -3.29 4.63 -1.09
C ALA A 85 -3.23 4.03 0.32
N MET A 86 -2.11 3.37 0.63
CA MET A 86 -1.88 2.81 1.95
C MET A 86 -1.82 3.88 3.04
N ILE A 87 -1.10 4.98 2.81
CA ILE A 87 -0.94 6.03 3.81
C ILE A 87 -2.17 6.93 3.93
N THR A 88 -2.93 7.14 2.85
CA THR A 88 -4.09 8.07 2.85
C THR A 88 -5.44 7.39 3.03
N GLY A 89 -5.53 6.07 2.86
CA GLY A 89 -6.79 5.35 2.85
C GLY A 89 -7.72 5.72 1.70
N ARG A 90 -7.15 6.26 0.62
CA ARG A 90 -7.87 6.69 -0.59
C ARG A 90 -7.28 5.96 -1.79
N ILE A 91 -8.07 5.73 -2.82
CA ILE A 91 -7.50 5.29 -4.11
C ILE A 91 -6.52 6.35 -4.64
N PRO A 92 -5.62 6.04 -5.59
CA PRO A 92 -4.56 6.97 -6.00
C PRO A 92 -5.08 8.29 -6.57
N ASN A 93 -6.17 8.25 -7.34
CA ASN A 93 -6.68 9.37 -8.13
C ASN A 93 -6.94 10.66 -7.32
N PRO A 94 -7.72 10.63 -6.21
CA PRO A 94 -7.96 11.81 -5.38
C PRO A 94 -6.72 12.59 -4.96
N SER A 95 -5.62 11.90 -4.63
CA SER A 95 -4.37 12.53 -4.20
C SER A 95 -3.53 13.11 -5.37
N GLY A 96 -3.79 12.66 -6.60
CA GLY A 96 -2.96 12.94 -7.76
C GLY A 96 -1.64 12.16 -7.82
N MET A 97 -1.41 11.22 -6.88
CA MET A 97 -0.21 10.36 -6.83
C MET A 97 -0.42 9.09 -7.68
N THR A 98 -0.69 9.26 -8.97
CA THR A 98 -1.13 8.15 -9.83
C THR A 98 0.01 7.52 -10.63
N THR A 99 1.07 8.26 -10.96
CA THR A 99 2.27 7.73 -11.65
C THR A 99 3.47 7.62 -10.70
N VAL A 100 4.51 6.90 -11.12
CA VAL A 100 5.78 6.84 -10.36
C VAL A 100 6.42 8.23 -10.30
N ALA A 101 6.74 8.69 -9.09
CA ALA A 101 7.52 9.91 -8.89
C ALA A 101 9.01 9.67 -9.16
N PHE A 102 9.63 10.56 -9.93
CA PHE A 102 11.06 10.48 -10.30
C PHE A 102 11.89 11.58 -9.62
N GLN A 103 13.19 11.33 -9.40
CA GLN A 103 14.06 12.34 -8.78
C GLN A 103 14.16 13.62 -9.63
N GLY A 104 14.02 14.78 -8.99
CA GLY A 104 14.11 16.08 -9.63
C GLY A 104 12.80 16.59 -10.23
N GLU A 105 11.71 15.81 -10.23
CA GLU A 105 10.38 16.29 -10.65
C GLU A 105 9.78 17.30 -9.64
N GLY A 106 10.26 17.27 -8.39
CA GLY A 106 9.66 18.03 -7.30
C GLY A 106 8.26 17.53 -6.94
N GLY A 107 7.53 18.34 -6.17
CA GLY A 107 6.18 17.99 -5.73
C GLY A 107 6.13 16.82 -4.75
N GLY A 108 4.96 16.18 -4.66
CA GLY A 108 4.72 15.04 -3.79
C GLY A 108 3.32 15.02 -3.20
N LEU A 109 3.10 14.13 -2.22
CA LEU A 109 1.82 14.00 -1.53
C LEU A 109 1.34 15.39 -1.07
N PRO A 110 0.15 15.83 -1.49
CA PRO A 110 -0.34 17.16 -1.15
C PRO A 110 -0.44 17.35 0.37
N ALA A 111 -0.08 18.54 0.87
CA ALA A 111 -0.15 18.85 2.29
C ALA A 111 -1.59 18.74 2.86
N ALA A 112 -2.60 18.89 2.00
CA ALA A 112 -4.01 18.73 2.33
C ALA A 112 -4.39 17.29 2.73
N GLU A 113 -3.65 16.27 2.28
CA GLU A 113 -4.02 14.87 2.52
C GLU A 113 -3.84 14.47 3.99
N TRP A 114 -4.73 13.62 4.47
CA TRP A 114 -4.58 12.92 5.73
C TRP A 114 -3.76 11.65 5.51
N THR A 115 -2.72 11.47 6.32
CA THR A 115 -1.93 10.24 6.42
C THR A 115 -2.29 9.43 7.66
N LEU A 116 -1.97 8.13 7.68
CA LEU A 116 -2.06 7.26 8.87
C LEU A 116 -1.49 7.96 10.11
N ALA A 117 -0.29 8.54 10.00
CA ALA A 117 0.36 9.25 11.09
C ALA A 117 -0.44 10.49 11.55
N SER A 118 -0.88 11.33 10.61
CA SER A 118 -1.63 12.54 10.96
C SER A 118 -3.00 12.24 11.59
N VAL A 119 -3.66 11.14 11.20
CA VAL A 119 -4.90 10.68 11.84
C VAL A 119 -4.63 10.10 13.22
N LEU A 120 -3.62 9.24 13.36
CA LEU A 120 -3.26 8.63 14.65
C LEU A 120 -2.80 9.67 15.68
N LYS A 121 -2.21 10.79 15.23
CA LYS A 121 -1.94 11.94 16.10
C LYS A 121 -3.16 12.53 16.78
N LEU A 122 -4.33 12.52 16.14
CA LEU A 122 -5.59 12.91 16.79
C LEU A 122 -5.93 11.99 17.96
N GLY A 123 -5.44 10.75 17.92
CA GLY A 123 -5.53 9.77 18.99
C GLY A 123 -4.44 9.88 20.06
N GLY A 124 -3.49 10.82 19.95
CA GLY A 124 -2.39 11.02 20.90
C GLY A 124 -1.21 10.06 20.71
N TYR A 125 -1.04 9.51 19.50
CA TYR A 125 0.07 8.62 19.18
C TYR A 125 1.37 9.40 18.96
N ASP A 126 2.49 8.85 19.45
CA ASP A 126 3.81 9.22 18.97
C ASP A 126 4.06 8.48 17.63
N THR A 127 4.53 9.20 16.60
CA THR A 127 4.57 8.68 15.21
C THR A 127 5.98 8.67 14.62
N TYR A 128 6.38 7.56 14.01
CA TYR A 128 7.74 7.33 13.52
C TYR A 128 7.76 6.70 12.12
N PHE A 129 8.66 7.16 11.26
CA PHE A 129 8.86 6.62 9.92
C PHE A 129 10.32 6.26 9.65
N THR A 130 10.57 5.12 9.00
CA THR A 130 11.90 4.75 8.49
C THR A 130 11.84 3.97 7.17
N GLY A 131 12.81 4.20 6.28
CA GLY A 131 12.93 3.51 5.00
C GLY A 131 12.29 4.22 3.80
N LYS A 132 11.73 3.48 2.83
CA LYS A 132 11.25 4.04 1.55
C LYS A 132 9.94 4.81 1.70
N TRP A 133 9.97 6.10 1.33
CA TRP A 133 8.80 6.98 1.29
C TRP A 133 8.12 7.00 -0.08
N HIS A 134 8.81 7.48 -1.12
CA HIS A 134 8.35 7.50 -2.51
C HIS A 134 7.06 8.28 -2.80
N LEU A 135 6.73 9.26 -1.93
CA LEU A 135 5.61 10.17 -2.09
C LEU A 135 6.05 11.63 -2.29
N GLY A 136 7.19 11.81 -2.96
CA GLY A 136 7.75 13.09 -3.37
C GLY A 136 8.86 13.62 -2.48
N GLU A 137 9.46 14.71 -2.94
CA GLU A 137 10.72 15.26 -2.38
C GLU A 137 10.63 16.72 -1.95
N ALA A 138 9.48 17.37 -2.18
CA ALA A 138 9.22 18.71 -1.65
C ALA A 138 9.09 18.68 -0.12
N ASP A 139 9.50 19.74 0.56
CA ASP A 139 9.52 19.79 2.04
C ASP A 139 8.14 19.49 2.66
N TYR A 140 7.05 19.92 2.03
CA TYR A 140 5.69 19.65 2.48
C TYR A 140 5.25 18.18 2.31
N ALA A 141 5.93 17.43 1.46
CA ALA A 141 5.58 16.06 1.09
C ALA A 141 6.38 15.02 1.89
N LEU A 142 7.40 15.42 2.64
CA LEU A 142 8.21 14.51 3.44
C LEU A 142 7.43 13.96 4.65
N PRO A 143 7.75 12.76 5.16
CA PRO A 143 7.08 12.16 6.31
C PRO A 143 6.92 13.11 7.51
N ASN A 144 7.96 13.89 7.83
CA ASN A 144 7.94 14.84 8.96
C ASN A 144 7.04 16.07 8.75
N ALA A 145 6.60 16.35 7.52
CA ALA A 145 5.54 17.32 7.21
C ALA A 145 4.15 16.66 7.07
N GLN A 146 4.15 15.33 6.91
CA GLN A 146 2.97 14.51 6.64
C GLN A 146 2.54 13.69 7.87
N GLY A 147 2.69 14.27 9.06
CA GLY A 147 2.14 13.74 10.31
C GLY A 147 3.12 12.99 11.20
N PHE A 148 4.23 12.46 10.66
CA PHE A 148 5.22 11.74 11.47
C PHE A 148 6.02 12.70 12.37
N ASP A 149 6.16 12.39 13.66
CA ASP A 149 6.97 13.17 14.60
C ASP A 149 8.45 13.04 14.29
N VAL A 150 8.87 11.85 13.88
CA VAL A 150 10.25 11.53 13.52
C VAL A 150 10.27 10.77 12.20
N MET A 151 11.16 11.22 11.31
CA MET A 151 11.58 10.53 10.11
C MET A 151 13.05 10.17 10.28
N LYS A 152 13.43 8.90 10.10
CA LYS A 152 14.82 8.45 10.21
C LYS A 152 15.19 7.58 9.02
N TYR A 153 16.34 7.86 8.40
CA TYR A 153 16.84 7.13 7.24
C TYR A 153 15.77 6.92 6.16
N CYS A 154 15.10 8.01 5.79
CA CYS A 154 14.09 8.01 4.75
C CYS A 154 14.73 8.06 3.37
N GLY A 155 14.50 7.02 2.57
CA GLY A 155 14.82 7.01 1.14
C GLY A 155 13.62 7.50 0.32
N LEU A 156 13.84 8.43 -0.61
CA LEU A 156 12.75 9.04 -1.38
C LEU A 156 12.41 8.31 -2.67
N TYR A 157 13.31 7.48 -3.20
CA TYR A 157 13.20 6.90 -4.54
C TYR A 157 13.20 5.38 -4.52
N HIS A 158 12.82 4.78 -5.64
CA HIS A 158 13.05 3.37 -5.92
C HIS A 158 14.55 3.04 -6.06
N LEU A 159 14.96 1.80 -5.79
CA LEU A 159 16.38 1.47 -5.60
C LEU A 159 17.27 1.78 -6.81
N ASN A 160 16.84 1.47 -8.03
CA ASN A 160 17.59 1.79 -9.25
C ASN A 160 17.78 3.30 -9.50
N ALA A 161 17.00 4.20 -8.90
CA ALA A 161 17.25 5.64 -9.01
C ALA A 161 18.62 6.03 -8.43
N TYR A 162 19.08 5.33 -7.40
CA TYR A 162 20.36 5.58 -6.75
C TYR A 162 21.57 5.07 -7.55
N THR A 163 21.35 4.36 -8.67
CA THR A 163 22.45 3.88 -9.53
C THR A 163 22.70 4.78 -10.74
N TYR A 164 21.76 5.65 -11.13
CA TYR A 164 21.86 6.44 -12.37
C TYR A 164 23.07 7.39 -12.40
N GLY A 165 23.44 7.96 -11.24
CA GLY A 165 24.61 8.82 -11.13
C GLY A 165 25.96 8.09 -11.06
N ASP A 166 25.98 6.75 -11.05
CA ASP A 166 27.18 5.95 -10.83
C ASP A 166 27.86 5.57 -12.17
N PRO A 167 29.13 5.97 -12.39
CA PRO A 167 29.90 5.61 -13.60
C PRO A 167 30.08 4.10 -13.80
N THR A 168 30.03 3.31 -12.74
CA THR A 168 30.22 1.86 -12.79
C THR A 168 29.02 1.17 -13.42
N TRP A 169 27.82 1.73 -13.20
CA TRP A 169 26.56 1.21 -13.74
C TRP A 169 26.29 1.71 -15.16
N PHE A 170 26.57 2.99 -15.42
CA PHE A 170 26.27 3.64 -16.69
C PHE A 170 27.50 4.39 -17.24
N PRO A 171 28.56 3.68 -17.67
CA PRO A 171 29.82 4.30 -18.09
C PRO A 171 29.67 5.19 -19.33
N ASP A 172 28.64 4.95 -20.14
CA ASP A 172 28.27 5.64 -21.38
C ASP A 172 27.47 6.94 -21.16
N MET A 173 26.96 7.19 -19.94
CA MET A 173 26.17 8.39 -19.65
C MET A 173 27.00 9.68 -19.83
N ASP A 174 26.44 10.65 -20.56
CA ASP A 174 27.04 11.97 -20.74
C ASP A 174 27.38 12.64 -19.39
N PRO A 175 28.57 13.26 -19.23
CA PRO A 175 28.98 13.85 -17.96
C PRO A 175 28.03 14.93 -17.41
N LYS A 176 27.37 15.72 -18.26
CA LYS A 176 26.41 16.75 -17.79
C LYS A 176 25.14 16.09 -17.27
N LEU A 177 24.65 15.05 -17.96
CA LEU A 177 23.51 14.26 -17.51
C LEU A 177 23.82 13.55 -16.19
N ARG A 178 25.02 12.98 -16.04
CA ARG A 178 25.45 12.37 -14.78
C ARG A 178 25.52 13.37 -13.63
N ALA A 179 26.11 14.54 -13.87
CA ALA A 179 26.17 15.62 -12.87
C ALA A 179 24.77 16.10 -12.46
N MET A 180 23.81 16.09 -13.39
CA MET A 180 22.40 16.37 -13.08
C MET A 180 21.83 15.33 -12.10
N PHE A 181 21.95 14.03 -12.40
CA PHE A 181 21.48 12.97 -11.51
C PHE A 181 22.13 13.02 -10.12
N GLN A 182 23.45 13.21 -10.07
CA GLN A 182 24.18 13.34 -8.79
C GLN A 182 23.69 14.53 -7.95
N LYS A 183 23.21 15.60 -8.60
CA LYS A 183 22.67 16.79 -7.94
C LYS A 183 21.23 16.59 -7.45
N VAL A 184 20.36 15.96 -8.24
CA VAL A 184 18.92 15.84 -7.91
C VAL A 184 18.61 14.64 -7.03
N THR A 185 19.43 13.59 -7.06
CA THR A 185 19.23 12.41 -6.20
C THR A 185 19.67 12.72 -4.76
N LYS A 186 18.68 12.94 -3.90
CA LYS A 186 18.84 12.98 -2.44
C LYS A 186 19.14 11.58 -1.90
N GLY A 187 19.97 11.49 -0.87
CA GLY A 187 20.25 10.29 -0.11
C GLY A 187 19.23 10.05 1.01
N ALA A 188 19.69 9.43 2.10
CA ALA A 188 18.84 9.14 3.24
C ALA A 188 18.59 10.40 4.08
N LEU A 189 17.33 10.76 4.28
CA LEU A 189 16.93 11.94 5.05
C LEU A 189 16.47 11.57 6.46
N SER A 190 16.81 12.40 7.44
CA SER A 190 16.26 12.33 8.79
C SER A 190 15.81 13.70 9.27
N GLY A 191 14.82 13.75 10.14
CA GLY A 191 14.33 15.00 10.71
C GLY A 191 13.13 14.80 11.62
N LYS A 192 12.78 15.84 12.36
CA LYS A 192 11.58 15.88 13.19
C LYS A 192 10.51 16.78 12.57
N ALA A 193 9.27 16.61 13.02
CA ALA A 193 8.18 17.49 12.63
C ALA A 193 8.51 18.96 12.93
N GLY A 194 8.30 19.83 11.94
CA GLY A 194 8.60 21.27 12.04
C GLY A 194 10.08 21.64 11.85
N GLU A 195 10.98 20.67 11.69
CA GLU A 195 12.40 20.91 11.43
C GLU A 195 12.74 20.67 9.96
N LYS A 196 13.78 21.37 9.47
CA LYS A 196 14.34 21.09 8.14
C LYS A 196 15.06 19.72 8.19
N PRO A 197 14.77 18.80 7.26
CA PRO A 197 15.45 17.51 7.22
C PRO A 197 16.95 17.67 6.92
N VAL A 198 17.73 16.75 7.45
CA VAL A 198 19.16 16.61 7.20
C VAL A 198 19.39 15.35 6.35
N GLU A 199 20.25 15.46 5.34
CA GLU A 199 20.73 14.32 4.58
C GLU A 199 21.85 13.63 5.39
N GLU A 200 21.58 12.43 5.89
CA GLU A 200 22.50 11.66 6.76
C GLU A 200 23.61 11.02 5.95
N PHE A 201 23.36 10.63 4.70
CA PHE A 201 24.36 10.10 3.77
C PHE A 201 23.74 9.99 2.37
N LYS A 202 24.58 10.00 1.34
CA LYS A 202 24.20 9.61 -0.01
C LYS A 202 23.96 8.11 -0.11
N ILE A 203 23.09 7.71 -1.01
CA ILE A 203 22.83 6.30 -1.35
C ILE A 203 23.36 6.04 -2.77
N ASN A 204 24.05 4.92 -2.96
CA ASN A 204 24.54 4.50 -4.29
C ASN A 204 24.47 2.98 -4.51
N GLY A 205 24.75 2.52 -5.73
CA GLY A 205 24.75 1.10 -6.10
C GLY A 205 26.05 0.36 -5.82
N GLN A 206 26.77 0.66 -4.73
CA GLN A 206 28.07 0.05 -4.42
C GLN A 206 28.05 -0.68 -3.06
N TYR A 207 29.00 -1.59 -2.83
CA TYR A 207 29.19 -2.21 -1.51
C TYR A 207 30.09 -1.31 -0.65
N VAL A 208 29.56 -0.15 -0.28
CA VAL A 208 30.22 0.83 0.61
C VAL A 208 29.33 1.12 1.82
N ASP A 209 29.94 1.17 3.00
CA ASP A 209 29.23 1.51 4.25
C ASP A 209 30.03 2.56 5.03
N THR A 210 29.97 3.80 4.52
CA THR A 210 30.68 4.95 5.09
C THR A 210 29.69 6.07 5.38
N PRO A 211 28.85 5.97 6.43
CA PRO A 211 27.88 7.01 6.75
C PRO A 211 28.56 8.32 7.14
N THR A 212 27.80 9.42 7.17
CA THR A 212 28.34 10.73 7.58
C THR A 212 28.87 10.68 9.01
N VAL A 213 30.09 11.18 9.21
CA VAL A 213 30.71 11.38 10.53
C VAL A 213 31.05 12.86 10.67
N ASN A 214 30.65 13.48 11.79
CA ASN A 214 30.95 14.89 12.11
C ASN A 214 30.55 15.91 11.02
N GLY A 215 29.47 15.65 10.28
CA GLY A 215 28.98 16.55 9.23
C GLY A 215 29.75 16.51 7.91
N GLY A 216 30.62 15.52 7.70
CA GLY A 216 31.24 15.25 6.40
C GLY A 216 30.29 14.61 5.37
N GLU A 217 30.77 14.35 4.16
CA GLU A 217 30.00 13.59 3.17
C GLU A 217 30.11 12.09 3.45
N GLY A 218 28.98 11.42 3.69
CA GLY A 218 28.89 9.97 3.80
C GLY A 218 28.20 9.33 2.59
N VAL A 219 28.55 8.09 2.30
CA VAL A 219 27.91 7.24 1.28
C VAL A 219 27.64 5.86 1.88
N VAL A 220 26.40 5.40 1.76
CA VAL A 220 25.95 4.06 2.12
C VAL A 220 25.32 3.41 0.91
N GLY A 221 25.78 2.21 0.58
CA GLY A 221 25.29 1.44 -0.54
C GLY A 221 23.92 0.81 -0.32
N ILE A 222 23.21 0.56 -1.42
CA ILE A 222 21.99 -0.27 -1.46
C ILE A 222 22.11 -1.59 -0.65
N PRO A 223 23.25 -2.32 -0.65
CA PRO A 223 23.41 -3.52 0.19
C PRO A 223 23.15 -3.28 1.67
N PHE A 224 23.53 -2.13 2.20
CA PHE A 224 23.56 -1.85 3.64
C PHE A 224 22.36 -1.03 4.12
N PHE A 225 21.63 -0.35 3.23
CA PHE A 225 20.61 0.63 3.61
C PHE A 225 19.54 0.07 4.57
N ASP A 226 19.02 -1.12 4.31
CA ASP A 226 17.99 -1.72 5.15
C ASP A 226 18.50 -2.13 6.55
N SER A 227 19.82 -2.21 6.76
CA SER A 227 20.38 -2.33 8.13
C SER A 227 20.20 -1.07 8.95
N TYR A 228 20.23 0.11 8.32
CA TYR A 228 19.93 1.37 8.98
C TYR A 228 18.44 1.50 9.26
N VAL A 229 17.59 1.04 8.34
CA VAL A 229 16.13 0.97 8.53
C VAL A 229 15.79 0.09 9.74
N GLU A 230 16.36 -1.11 9.80
CA GLU A 230 16.21 -2.03 10.93
C GLU A 230 16.71 -1.39 12.24
N LYS A 231 17.93 -0.83 12.24
CA LYS A 231 18.52 -0.20 13.42
C LYS A 231 17.67 0.96 13.96
N ALA A 232 17.07 1.76 13.08
CA ALA A 232 16.16 2.82 13.47
C ALA A 232 14.89 2.27 14.14
N ALA A 233 14.30 1.21 13.59
CA ALA A 233 13.14 0.55 14.19
C ALA A 233 13.46 -0.06 15.56
N LEU A 234 14.59 -0.75 15.70
CA LEU A 234 15.04 -1.34 16.97
C LEU A 234 15.27 -0.26 18.04
N SER A 235 15.99 0.81 17.68
CA SER A 235 16.24 1.94 18.59
C SER A 235 14.95 2.64 19.01
N PHE A 236 14.00 2.78 18.09
CA PHE A 236 12.69 3.35 18.40
C PHE A 236 11.93 2.48 19.41
N LEU A 237 11.91 1.16 19.24
CA LEU A 237 11.22 0.25 20.16
C LEU A 237 11.86 0.27 21.56
N ASP A 238 13.18 0.38 21.67
CA ASP A 238 13.86 0.55 22.97
C ASP A 238 13.45 1.86 23.66
N ASP A 239 13.22 2.94 22.91
CA ASP A 239 12.75 4.22 23.45
C ASP A 239 11.26 4.21 23.79
N ALA A 240 10.43 3.62 22.93
CA ALA A 240 9.00 3.47 23.13
C ALA A 240 8.68 2.66 24.38
N ALA A 241 9.50 1.65 24.72
CA ALA A 241 9.37 0.86 25.93
C ALA A 241 9.53 1.67 27.24
N LYS A 242 10.04 2.90 27.16
CA LYS A 242 10.22 3.81 28.31
C LYS A 242 9.03 4.77 28.50
N SER A 243 8.00 4.65 27.66
CA SER A 243 6.83 5.54 27.62
C SER A 243 5.54 4.72 27.67
N ASP A 244 4.53 5.23 28.36
CA ASP A 244 3.18 4.66 28.36
C ASP A 244 2.30 5.16 27.21
N LYS A 245 2.84 6.07 26.36
CA LYS A 245 2.10 6.59 25.21
C LYS A 245 1.99 5.53 24.11
N PRO A 246 0.83 5.41 23.45
CA PRO A 246 0.71 4.56 22.27
C PRO A 246 1.58 5.11 21.14
N PHE A 247 2.13 4.22 20.33
CA PHE A 247 2.92 4.62 19.17
C PHE A 247 2.42 4.04 17.86
N PHE A 248 2.78 4.73 16.77
CA PHE A 248 2.71 4.22 15.41
C PHE A 248 4.09 4.32 14.77
N ILE A 249 4.62 3.19 14.33
CA ILE A 249 5.84 3.14 13.52
C ILE A 249 5.56 2.47 12.18
N ASP A 250 6.01 3.13 11.11
CA ASP A 250 5.96 2.64 9.73
C ASP A 250 7.38 2.32 9.24
N VAL A 251 7.65 1.02 9.01
CA VAL A 251 8.96 0.47 8.64
C VAL A 251 8.90 -0.02 7.20
N ASN A 252 9.52 0.74 6.29
CA ASN A 252 9.44 0.49 4.85
C ASN A 252 10.78 0.02 4.30
N PHE A 253 10.99 -1.30 4.28
CA PHE A 253 12.18 -1.88 3.69
C PHE A 253 12.27 -1.60 2.18
N MET A 254 13.49 -1.40 1.68
CA MET A 254 13.76 -1.18 0.26
C MET A 254 14.11 -2.46 -0.49
N LYS A 255 14.51 -3.53 0.22
CA LYS A 255 14.81 -4.82 -0.40
C LYS A 255 13.65 -5.28 -1.28
N VAL A 256 14.02 -6.12 -2.24
CA VAL A 256 13.15 -6.78 -3.23
C VAL A 256 12.63 -5.92 -4.37
N HIS A 257 13.04 -4.64 -4.41
CA HIS A 257 13.07 -3.82 -5.61
C HIS A 257 14.43 -3.92 -6.34
N GLN A 258 14.42 -3.86 -7.68
CA GLN A 258 15.65 -3.85 -8.48
C GLN A 258 16.50 -2.57 -8.24
N PRO A 259 17.85 -2.66 -8.17
CA PRO A 259 18.65 -3.88 -8.20
C PRO A 259 18.69 -4.56 -6.83
N ASN A 260 18.48 -5.87 -6.80
CA ASN A 260 18.73 -6.62 -5.57
C ASN A 260 20.22 -6.75 -5.35
N MET A 261 20.66 -6.17 -4.24
CA MET A 261 22.01 -6.29 -3.73
C MET A 261 21.88 -6.70 -2.27
N PRO A 262 21.99 -8.00 -1.94
CA PRO A 262 21.93 -8.44 -0.55
C PRO A 262 23.12 -7.89 0.23
N ALA A 263 22.95 -7.62 1.52
CA ALA A 263 24.07 -7.29 2.39
C ALA A 263 25.09 -8.45 2.39
N PRO A 264 26.40 -8.20 2.61
CA PRO A 264 27.43 -9.25 2.57
C PRO A 264 27.13 -10.48 3.45
N GLU A 265 26.42 -10.29 4.57
CA GLU A 265 26.02 -11.39 5.46
C GLU A 265 24.94 -12.32 4.86
N PHE A 266 24.21 -11.87 3.84
CA PHE A 266 23.13 -12.59 3.16
C PHE A 266 23.50 -13.10 1.76
N GLU A 267 24.67 -12.74 1.24
CA GLU A 267 25.16 -13.26 -0.04
C GLU A 267 25.22 -14.80 -0.02
N HIS A 268 24.50 -15.40 -0.96
CA HIS A 268 24.32 -16.84 -1.13
C HIS A 268 23.76 -17.58 0.10
N LYS A 269 23.00 -16.89 0.96
CA LYS A 269 22.32 -17.51 2.11
C LYS A 269 20.98 -18.16 1.74
N SER A 270 20.37 -17.76 0.63
CA SER A 270 19.23 -18.50 0.08
C SER A 270 19.68 -19.80 -0.57
N LEU A 271 18.77 -20.79 -0.66
CA LEU A 271 19.03 -22.04 -1.37
C LEU A 271 19.17 -21.80 -2.90
N SER A 272 18.44 -20.81 -3.42
CA SER A 272 18.48 -20.35 -4.81
C SER A 272 19.80 -19.67 -5.17
N LYS A 273 20.46 -19.01 -4.20
CA LYS A 273 21.69 -18.22 -4.38
C LYS A 273 21.57 -17.05 -5.36
N SER A 274 20.35 -16.70 -5.77
CA SER A 274 20.10 -15.49 -6.57
C SER A 274 20.06 -14.27 -5.66
N LYS A 275 20.43 -13.10 -6.19
CA LYS A 275 20.43 -11.85 -5.40
C LYS A 275 19.03 -11.49 -4.90
N TYR A 276 17.99 -11.76 -5.70
CA TYR A 276 16.60 -11.61 -5.27
C TYR A 276 16.28 -12.51 -4.07
N ALA A 277 16.55 -13.81 -4.19
CA ALA A 277 16.30 -14.78 -3.13
C ALA A 277 17.08 -14.48 -1.84
N ASP A 278 18.34 -14.06 -1.97
CA ASP A 278 19.17 -13.62 -0.84
C ASP A 278 18.59 -12.36 -0.18
N SER A 279 18.01 -11.44 -0.97
CA SER A 279 17.35 -10.24 -0.46
C SER A 279 16.01 -10.55 0.24
N ILE A 280 15.30 -11.61 -0.16
CA ILE A 280 14.13 -12.14 0.58
C ILE A 280 14.56 -12.73 1.92
N VAL A 281 15.64 -13.52 1.97
CA VAL A 281 16.18 -14.07 3.22
C VAL A 281 16.66 -12.95 4.16
N GLU A 282 17.27 -11.89 3.60
CA GLU A 282 17.60 -10.68 4.33
C GLU A 282 16.35 -10.02 4.92
N LEU A 283 15.34 -9.72 4.09
CA LEU A 283 14.08 -9.11 4.51
C LEU A 283 13.43 -9.90 5.66
N ASP A 284 13.29 -11.22 5.51
CA ASP A 284 12.74 -12.11 6.54
C ASP A 284 13.52 -12.00 7.86
N THR A 285 14.85 -12.03 7.78
CA THR A 285 15.71 -11.97 8.97
C THR A 285 15.55 -10.63 9.71
N ARG A 286 15.50 -9.51 8.98
CA ARG A 286 15.35 -8.17 9.57
C ARG A 286 13.96 -8.01 10.23
N ILE A 287 12.91 -8.51 9.58
CA ILE A 287 11.56 -8.58 10.18
C ILE A 287 11.58 -9.42 11.47
N GLY A 288 12.25 -10.58 11.44
CA GLY A 288 12.43 -11.43 12.62
C GLY A 288 13.02 -10.69 13.81
N ARG A 289 14.11 -9.93 13.59
CA ARG A 289 14.79 -9.14 14.61
C ARG A 289 13.93 -8.02 15.19
N ILE A 290 13.14 -7.33 14.36
CA ILE A 290 12.16 -6.33 14.84
C ILE A 290 11.11 -7.01 15.74
N MET A 291 10.60 -8.17 15.33
CA MET A 291 9.61 -8.91 16.10
C MET A 291 10.18 -9.49 17.40
N ASP A 292 11.45 -9.90 17.42
CA ASP A 292 12.17 -10.28 18.64
C ASP A 292 12.29 -9.10 19.59
N LYS A 293 12.70 -7.92 19.10
CA LYS A 293 12.79 -6.70 19.89
C LYS A 293 11.45 -6.30 20.52
N LEU A 294 10.35 -6.42 19.77
CA LEU A 294 9.01 -6.15 20.28
C LEU A 294 8.62 -7.08 21.45
N ARG A 295 9.08 -8.34 21.42
CA ARG A 295 8.90 -9.30 22.54
C ARG A 295 9.84 -9.00 23.71
N GLU A 296 11.10 -8.72 23.43
CA GLU A 296 12.11 -8.39 24.46
C GLU A 296 11.72 -7.19 25.31
N THR A 297 11.15 -6.18 24.67
CA THR A 297 10.66 -4.95 25.32
C THR A 297 9.30 -5.13 26.02
N GLY A 298 8.64 -6.28 25.85
CA GLY A 298 7.32 -6.56 26.43
C GLY A 298 6.16 -5.80 25.78
N LEU A 299 6.39 -5.16 24.63
CA LEU A 299 5.40 -4.36 23.90
C LEU A 299 4.45 -5.22 23.05
N ASP A 300 4.84 -6.46 22.74
CA ASP A 300 4.16 -7.36 21.81
C ASP A 300 2.66 -7.56 22.08
N LYS A 301 2.27 -7.77 23.34
CA LYS A 301 0.86 -8.02 23.71
C LYS A 301 -0.07 -6.82 23.47
N ASN A 302 0.47 -5.61 23.49
CA ASN A 302 -0.29 -4.37 23.22
C ASN A 302 0.00 -3.80 21.83
N THR A 303 0.58 -4.57 20.91
CA THR A 303 0.94 -4.06 19.58
C THR A 303 0.21 -4.84 18.49
N LEU A 304 -0.53 -4.10 17.64
CA LEU A 304 -0.98 -4.60 16.35
C LEU A 304 0.17 -4.48 15.35
N VAL A 305 0.66 -5.62 14.87
CA VAL A 305 1.66 -5.68 13.79
C VAL A 305 0.96 -6.02 12.48
N PHE A 306 1.27 -5.29 11.42
CA PHE A 306 0.77 -5.55 10.08
C PHE A 306 1.93 -5.58 9.09
N TYR A 307 2.04 -6.64 8.29
CA TYR A 307 3.00 -6.78 7.20
C TYR A 307 2.28 -6.82 5.85
N THR A 308 2.78 -6.07 4.85
CA THR A 308 2.33 -6.17 3.45
C THR A 308 3.37 -5.57 2.48
N THR A 309 2.99 -5.33 1.23
CA THR A 309 3.80 -4.69 0.18
C THR A 309 2.94 -3.73 -0.66
N ASP A 310 3.58 -2.81 -1.38
CA ASP A 310 2.94 -1.67 -2.05
C ASP A 310 2.33 -1.99 -3.42
N ASN A 311 2.79 -3.06 -4.08
CA ASN A 311 2.26 -3.55 -5.36
C ASN A 311 2.65 -5.02 -5.57
N GLY A 312 2.15 -5.64 -6.65
CA GLY A 312 2.56 -6.98 -7.07
C GLY A 312 4.02 -7.06 -7.53
N ALA A 313 4.55 -8.27 -7.70
CA ALA A 313 5.93 -8.50 -8.15
C ALA A 313 6.22 -7.79 -9.47
N TRP A 314 7.43 -7.22 -9.62
CA TRP A 314 7.90 -6.65 -10.87
C TRP A 314 8.61 -7.70 -11.73
N GLN A 315 7.85 -8.44 -12.55
CA GLN A 315 8.35 -9.59 -13.31
C GLN A 315 9.08 -9.20 -14.60
N ASP A 316 8.90 -7.97 -15.08
CA ASP A 316 9.52 -7.45 -16.30
C ASP A 316 11.05 -7.27 -16.20
N VAL A 317 11.61 -7.46 -15.01
CA VAL A 317 13.05 -7.30 -14.71
C VAL A 317 13.72 -8.62 -14.32
N TYR A 318 13.10 -9.76 -14.66
CA TYR A 318 13.69 -11.09 -14.51
C TYR A 318 15.14 -11.14 -15.08
N PRO A 319 16.10 -11.81 -14.41
CA PRO A 319 15.95 -12.71 -13.24
C PRO A 319 15.89 -12.01 -11.88
N ASP A 320 15.94 -10.67 -11.83
CA ASP A 320 16.00 -9.90 -10.59
C ASP A 320 14.59 -9.49 -10.09
N ALA A 321 13.70 -10.47 -9.99
CA ALA A 321 12.26 -10.26 -9.85
C ALA A 321 11.60 -11.25 -8.89
N GLY A 322 10.52 -10.80 -8.26
CA GLY A 322 9.61 -11.63 -7.48
C GLY A 322 8.68 -12.49 -8.32
N TYR A 323 7.89 -13.31 -7.63
CA TYR A 323 6.96 -14.23 -8.27
C TYR A 323 5.53 -14.04 -7.80
N THR A 324 4.62 -13.95 -8.76
CA THR A 324 3.18 -14.06 -8.52
C THR A 324 2.62 -15.24 -9.32
N PRO A 325 1.71 -16.06 -8.73
CA PRO A 325 1.04 -17.14 -9.45
C PRO A 325 -0.15 -16.62 -10.28
N PHE A 326 -0.49 -15.34 -10.16
CA PHE A 326 -1.62 -14.72 -10.85
C PHE A 326 -1.18 -14.09 -12.17
N ARG A 327 -2.12 -13.80 -13.06
CA ARG A 327 -1.83 -13.16 -14.35
C ARG A 327 -1.37 -11.72 -14.15
N GLY A 328 -0.48 -11.26 -15.03
CA GLY A 328 0.09 -9.92 -15.01
C GLY A 328 1.08 -9.69 -13.87
N THR A 329 1.51 -8.44 -13.73
CA THR A 329 2.64 -8.02 -12.88
C THR A 329 2.45 -6.55 -12.46
N LYS A 330 3.38 -5.98 -11.69
CA LYS A 330 3.46 -4.54 -11.40
C LYS A 330 3.14 -3.71 -12.66
N GLY A 331 2.37 -2.64 -12.47
CA GLY A 331 1.94 -1.73 -13.54
C GLY A 331 0.71 -2.18 -14.33
N THR A 332 0.16 -3.37 -14.05
CA THR A 332 -1.05 -3.89 -14.72
C THR A 332 -2.26 -3.91 -13.77
N VAL A 333 -3.48 -3.91 -14.33
CA VAL A 333 -4.75 -4.06 -13.55
C VAL A 333 -5.12 -5.53 -13.27
N ARG A 334 -4.20 -6.45 -13.57
CA ARG A 334 -4.37 -7.89 -13.36
C ARG A 334 -4.14 -8.26 -11.88
N GLU A 335 -4.56 -9.46 -11.50
CA GLU A 335 -4.41 -9.94 -10.12
C GLU A 335 -2.94 -9.96 -9.69
N GLY A 336 -2.01 -10.32 -10.58
CA GLY A 336 -0.58 -10.36 -10.28
C GLY A 336 0.07 -9.01 -10.03
N GLY A 337 -0.55 -7.92 -10.45
CA GLY A 337 -0.10 -6.55 -10.17
C GLY A 337 -0.65 -5.94 -8.88
N ASN A 338 -1.74 -6.48 -8.34
CA ASN A 338 -2.50 -5.84 -7.24
C ASN A 338 -2.78 -6.76 -6.05
N ARG A 339 -2.93 -8.08 -6.24
CA ARG A 339 -3.12 -9.01 -5.13
C ARG A 339 -1.77 -9.34 -4.51
N VAL A 340 -1.60 -8.98 -3.25
CA VAL A 340 -0.30 -8.97 -2.56
C VAL A 340 -0.35 -9.75 -1.24
N PRO A 341 0.80 -10.23 -0.72
CA PRO A 341 0.81 -10.88 0.58
C PRO A 341 0.51 -9.86 1.71
N ALA A 342 -0.28 -10.27 2.69
CA ALA A 342 -0.49 -9.53 3.92
C ALA A 342 -0.68 -10.43 5.16
N ILE A 343 -0.14 -10.02 6.30
CA ILE A 343 -0.22 -10.76 7.57
C ILE A 343 -0.45 -9.78 8.72
N ALA A 344 -1.40 -10.08 9.61
CA ALA A 344 -1.65 -9.30 10.82
C ALA A 344 -1.42 -10.14 12.09
N VAL A 345 -0.73 -9.59 13.08
CA VAL A 345 -0.42 -10.26 14.35
C VAL A 345 -0.77 -9.35 15.52
N TRP A 346 -1.54 -9.86 16.48
CA TRP A 346 -1.82 -9.18 17.74
C TRP A 346 -2.10 -10.22 18.83
N PRO A 347 -1.08 -10.60 19.63
CA PRO A 347 -1.18 -11.69 20.61
C PRO A 347 -2.36 -11.51 21.57
N GLY A 348 -3.23 -12.53 21.64
CA GLY A 348 -4.42 -12.52 22.50
C GLY A 348 -5.61 -11.73 21.98
N LYS A 349 -5.50 -11.10 20.79
CA LYS A 349 -6.60 -10.38 20.13
C LYS A 349 -6.93 -10.98 18.76
N ILE A 350 -5.92 -11.24 17.94
CA ILE A 350 -6.06 -11.97 16.67
C ILE A 350 -5.89 -13.46 16.94
N LYS A 351 -6.82 -14.29 16.43
CA LYS A 351 -6.73 -15.75 16.51
C LYS A 351 -5.49 -16.23 15.73
N PRO A 352 -4.53 -16.94 16.36
CA PRO A 352 -3.36 -17.47 15.67
C PRO A 352 -3.74 -18.47 14.57
N TYR A 353 -2.89 -18.57 13.54
CA TYR A 353 -3.05 -19.45 12.39
C TYR A 353 -4.44 -19.32 11.72
N SER A 354 -4.94 -18.08 11.65
CA SER A 354 -6.21 -17.78 10.98
C SER A 354 -6.00 -17.33 9.54
N LYS A 355 -7.03 -17.49 8.72
CA LYS A 355 -7.01 -17.14 7.30
C LYS A 355 -8.21 -16.27 6.97
N ASN A 356 -8.01 -15.26 6.16
CA ASN A 356 -9.08 -14.40 5.65
C ASN A 356 -9.09 -14.38 4.11
N HIS A 357 -10.30 -14.35 3.56
CA HIS A 357 -10.61 -14.34 2.12
C HIS A 357 -11.62 -13.24 1.77
N ASP A 358 -11.81 -12.27 2.67
CA ASP A 358 -12.67 -11.12 2.39
C ASP A 358 -11.89 -10.17 1.47
N ILE A 359 -12.61 -9.34 0.70
CA ILE A 359 -11.97 -8.32 -0.14
C ILE A 359 -11.51 -7.21 0.79
N VAL A 360 -10.21 -7.00 0.88
CA VAL A 360 -9.58 -5.94 1.70
C VAL A 360 -8.27 -5.49 1.04
N GLY A 361 -7.66 -4.42 1.51
CA GLY A 361 -6.36 -4.01 1.00
C GLY A 361 -5.62 -2.95 1.79
N GLY A 362 -4.47 -2.51 1.29
CA GLY A 362 -3.58 -1.57 1.99
C GLY A 362 -4.26 -0.26 2.35
N LEU A 363 -5.20 0.22 1.53
CA LEU A 363 -5.96 1.43 1.81
C LEU A 363 -6.96 1.25 2.98
N ASP A 364 -7.33 0.03 3.34
CA ASP A 364 -8.20 -0.28 4.49
C ASP A 364 -7.47 -0.11 5.84
N LEU A 365 -6.14 0.05 5.83
CA LEU A 365 -5.37 0.32 7.05
C LEU A 365 -5.77 1.64 7.70
N MET A 366 -6.22 2.64 6.94
CA MET A 366 -6.64 3.95 7.47
C MET A 366 -7.83 3.84 8.44
N ALA A 367 -8.96 3.30 7.99
CA ALA A 367 -10.14 3.11 8.83
C ALA A 367 -9.85 2.10 9.96
N THR A 368 -9.09 1.06 9.67
CA THR A 368 -8.72 0.05 10.68
C THR A 368 -7.88 0.64 11.80
N PHE A 369 -6.83 1.40 11.48
CA PHE A 369 -5.93 1.99 12.46
C PHE A 369 -6.62 3.12 13.23
N ALA A 370 -7.46 3.92 12.58
CA ALA A 370 -8.30 4.90 13.25
C ALA A 370 -9.28 4.24 14.25
N SER A 371 -9.94 3.15 13.85
CA SER A 371 -10.86 2.37 14.68
C SER A 371 -10.18 1.83 15.95
N VAL A 372 -9.04 1.14 15.82
CA VAL A 372 -8.32 0.60 16.98
C VAL A 372 -7.73 1.71 17.89
N ALA A 373 -7.45 2.89 17.33
CA ALA A 373 -7.00 4.06 18.08
C ALA A 373 -8.15 4.85 18.76
N GLY A 374 -9.41 4.50 18.47
CA GLY A 374 -10.59 5.22 18.92
C GLY A 374 -10.70 6.63 18.32
N VAL A 375 -10.32 6.78 17.06
CA VAL A 375 -10.31 8.05 16.31
C VAL A 375 -11.33 7.98 15.18
N ALA A 376 -12.16 9.02 15.06
CA ALA A 376 -13.04 9.18 13.90
C ALA A 376 -12.25 9.76 12.72
N LEU A 377 -12.49 9.25 11.52
CA LEU A 377 -11.90 9.82 10.31
C LEU A 377 -12.44 11.24 10.06
N PRO A 378 -11.59 12.21 9.68
CA PRO A 378 -12.02 13.58 9.40
C PRO A 378 -13.01 13.67 8.21
N ASP A 379 -13.94 14.62 8.27
CA ASP A 379 -14.87 14.92 7.17
C ASP A 379 -14.36 16.02 6.21
N LYS A 380 -13.26 16.66 6.60
CA LYS A 380 -12.53 17.66 5.82
C LYS A 380 -11.06 17.31 5.72
N ASP A 381 -10.45 17.68 4.61
CA ASP A 381 -9.00 17.64 4.42
C ASP A 381 -8.30 18.69 5.32
N ARG A 382 -6.97 18.69 5.33
CA ARG A 382 -6.17 19.58 6.18
C ARG A 382 -6.23 21.06 5.75
N GLU A 383 -6.88 21.36 4.62
CA GLU A 383 -7.16 22.72 4.12
C GLU A 383 -8.64 23.11 4.31
N GLY A 384 -9.44 22.25 4.93
CA GLY A 384 -10.84 22.52 5.26
C GLY A 384 -11.85 22.21 4.15
N GLN A 385 -11.42 21.58 3.04
CA GLN A 385 -12.32 21.12 1.99
C GLN A 385 -12.92 19.75 2.32
N PRO A 386 -14.14 19.41 1.86
CA PRO A 386 -14.70 18.08 2.07
C PRO A 386 -13.76 16.97 1.60
N ILE A 387 -13.63 15.90 2.38
CA ILE A 387 -12.85 14.70 2.02
C ILE A 387 -13.71 13.43 2.14
N ILE A 388 -13.30 12.38 1.44
CA ILE A 388 -13.86 11.03 1.54
C ILE A 388 -12.72 10.03 1.66
N PHE A 389 -12.88 8.99 2.46
CA PHE A 389 -11.95 7.86 2.52
C PHE A 389 -12.57 6.68 1.79
N ASP A 390 -11.77 5.97 1.00
CA ASP A 390 -12.17 4.72 0.34
C ASP A 390 -11.98 3.50 1.25
N SER A 391 -11.46 3.75 2.47
CA SER A 391 -11.05 2.79 3.49
C SER A 391 -12.22 2.19 4.27
N TYR A 392 -12.16 0.88 4.52
CA TYR A 392 -13.10 0.13 5.36
C TYR A 392 -12.40 -0.43 6.61
N ASP A 393 -13.11 -0.49 7.73
CA ASP A 393 -12.56 -1.01 8.98
C ASP A 393 -12.46 -2.55 8.95
N MET A 394 -11.25 -3.09 9.03
CA MET A 394 -10.97 -4.52 9.12
C MET A 394 -11.01 -5.05 10.57
N SER A 395 -11.22 -4.22 11.59
CA SER A 395 -11.26 -4.66 12.98
C SER A 395 -12.26 -5.81 13.24
N PRO A 396 -13.43 -5.91 12.58
CA PRO A 396 -14.32 -7.06 12.76
C PRO A 396 -13.71 -8.38 12.28
N ILE A 397 -12.89 -8.33 11.22
CA ILE A 397 -12.12 -9.47 10.74
C ILE A 397 -11.05 -9.84 11.77
N LEU A 398 -10.21 -8.87 12.14
CA LEU A 398 -9.06 -9.08 13.01
C LEU A 398 -9.47 -9.66 14.37
N LEU A 399 -10.57 -9.16 14.94
CA LEU A 399 -11.08 -9.55 16.26
C LEU A 399 -12.07 -10.72 16.21
N GLY A 400 -12.39 -11.25 15.01
CA GLY A 400 -13.29 -12.37 14.84
C GLY A 400 -14.75 -12.07 15.21
N THR A 401 -15.17 -10.81 15.13
CA THR A 401 -16.54 -10.36 15.44
C THR A 401 -17.41 -10.21 14.19
N GLY A 402 -16.83 -10.24 12.99
CA GLY A 402 -17.58 -10.08 11.75
C GLY A 402 -16.75 -10.26 10.47
N LYS A 403 -17.33 -9.77 9.37
CA LYS A 403 -16.77 -9.76 8.02
C LYS A 403 -16.44 -8.32 7.59
N SER A 404 -15.61 -8.16 6.56
CA SER A 404 -15.46 -6.84 5.91
C SER A 404 -16.79 -6.37 5.32
N GLU A 405 -17.07 -5.07 5.43
CA GLU A 405 -18.18 -4.42 4.70
C GLU A 405 -17.82 -4.15 3.23
N ARG A 406 -16.53 -4.25 2.86
CA ARG A 406 -16.08 -4.06 1.49
C ARG A 406 -16.56 -5.21 0.60
N THR A 407 -17.32 -4.88 -0.44
CA THR A 407 -17.81 -5.83 -1.45
C THR A 407 -17.17 -5.64 -2.83
N SER A 408 -16.39 -4.58 -3.02
CA SER A 408 -15.77 -4.23 -4.29
C SER A 408 -14.34 -3.71 -4.18
N TRP A 409 -13.58 -3.88 -5.26
CA TRP A 409 -12.23 -3.35 -5.42
C TRP A 409 -12.05 -2.73 -6.81
N PHE A 410 -11.29 -1.63 -6.88
CA PHE A 410 -11.01 -0.90 -8.11
C PHE A 410 -9.53 -0.94 -8.43
N TYR A 411 -9.20 -1.24 -9.68
CA TYR A 411 -7.84 -1.41 -10.16
C TYR A 411 -7.56 -0.26 -11.13
N PHE A 412 -6.65 0.63 -10.74
CA PHE A 412 -6.27 1.78 -11.56
C PHE A 412 -4.98 1.49 -12.32
N THR A 413 -4.81 2.22 -13.42
CA THR A 413 -3.51 2.45 -14.04
C THR A 413 -3.09 3.89 -13.80
N GLU A 414 -1.90 4.23 -14.23
CA GLU A 414 -1.18 5.43 -13.78
C GLU A 414 -1.84 6.77 -14.15
N ASN A 415 -2.62 6.83 -15.22
CA ASN A 415 -3.18 8.09 -15.73
C ASN A 415 -4.68 8.02 -16.06
N GLU A 416 -5.36 6.94 -15.67
CA GLU A 416 -6.79 6.78 -15.91
C GLU A 416 -7.62 7.30 -14.75
N LEU A 417 -8.63 8.11 -15.06
CA LEU A 417 -9.59 8.57 -14.05
C LEU A 417 -10.59 7.47 -13.67
N SER A 418 -11.05 6.68 -14.64
CA SER A 418 -11.85 5.47 -14.40
C SER A 418 -10.95 4.28 -14.09
N PRO A 419 -11.41 3.27 -13.34
CA PRO A 419 -10.61 2.08 -13.11
C PRO A 419 -10.48 1.23 -14.39
N GLY A 420 -9.26 0.75 -14.68
CA GLY A 420 -8.99 -0.16 -15.79
C GLY A 420 -9.50 -1.59 -15.54
N ALA A 421 -9.81 -1.94 -14.29
CA ALA A 421 -10.61 -3.11 -13.93
C ALA A 421 -11.40 -2.88 -12.63
N ALA A 422 -12.48 -3.62 -12.42
CA ALA A 422 -13.27 -3.57 -11.20
C ALA A 422 -13.72 -4.97 -10.77
N ARG A 423 -13.67 -5.24 -9.47
CA ARG A 423 -14.14 -6.48 -8.84
C ARG A 423 -15.36 -6.19 -7.97
N VAL A 424 -16.39 -7.02 -8.08
CA VAL A 424 -17.54 -7.04 -7.15
C VAL A 424 -17.81 -8.50 -6.77
N GLY A 425 -17.71 -8.82 -5.48
CA GLY A 425 -17.76 -10.21 -5.03
C GLY A 425 -16.61 -11.03 -5.63
N ASN A 426 -16.91 -12.19 -6.22
CA ASN A 426 -15.92 -13.04 -6.88
C ASN A 426 -15.69 -12.68 -8.36
N TYR A 427 -16.49 -11.79 -8.95
CA TYR A 427 -16.36 -11.44 -10.36
C TYR A 427 -15.52 -10.19 -10.56
N LYS A 428 -14.66 -10.23 -11.59
CA LYS A 428 -13.81 -9.11 -12.00
C LYS A 428 -14.01 -8.82 -13.49
N ALA A 429 -14.29 -7.57 -13.83
CA ALA A 429 -14.28 -7.07 -15.20
C ALA A 429 -12.98 -6.32 -15.49
N VAL A 430 -12.35 -6.61 -16.61
CA VAL A 430 -11.10 -5.99 -17.06
C VAL A 430 -11.32 -5.26 -18.39
N PHE A 431 -11.06 -3.95 -18.38
CA PHE A 431 -11.22 -3.06 -19.52
C PHE A 431 -9.88 -2.74 -20.18
N ASN A 432 -8.85 -2.49 -19.35
CA ASN A 432 -7.48 -2.27 -19.80
C ASN A 432 -6.71 -3.60 -19.80
N LEU A 433 -6.20 -4.00 -20.98
CA LEU A 433 -5.48 -5.25 -21.24
C LEU A 433 -3.95 -5.05 -21.28
N ARG A 434 -3.43 -3.96 -20.72
CA ARG A 434 -1.98 -3.71 -20.62
C ARG A 434 -1.29 -4.90 -19.95
N GLY A 435 -0.17 -5.32 -20.54
CA GLY A 435 0.67 -6.41 -20.03
C GLY A 435 0.26 -7.81 -20.50
N ASP A 436 -0.74 -7.94 -21.38
CA ASP A 436 -1.11 -9.23 -21.98
C ASP A 436 -0.45 -9.49 -23.35
N ASP A 437 0.24 -8.52 -23.93
CA ASP A 437 0.92 -8.63 -25.24
C ASP A 437 0.09 -9.26 -26.37
N GLY A 438 -1.20 -8.92 -26.42
CA GLY A 438 -2.10 -9.49 -27.42
C GLY A 438 -2.37 -10.99 -27.28
N GLN A 439 -1.87 -11.65 -26.22
CA GLN A 439 -2.20 -13.04 -25.92
C GLN A 439 -3.69 -13.15 -25.62
N ALA A 440 -4.34 -14.06 -26.33
CA ALA A 440 -5.73 -14.37 -26.08
C ALA A 440 -5.90 -14.99 -24.69
N THR A 441 -7.05 -14.72 -24.08
CA THR A 441 -7.48 -15.43 -22.88
C THR A 441 -7.42 -16.94 -23.12
N GLY A 442 -6.80 -17.68 -22.19
CA GLY A 442 -6.52 -19.11 -22.31
C GLY A 442 -5.05 -19.43 -22.57
N GLY A 443 -4.22 -18.44 -22.89
CA GLY A 443 -2.77 -18.59 -22.97
C GLY A 443 -2.18 -19.01 -21.62
N LEU A 444 -1.33 -20.04 -21.61
CA LEU A 444 -0.68 -20.56 -20.40
C LEU A 444 0.53 -19.72 -19.95
N ALA A 445 1.01 -18.81 -20.79
CA ALA A 445 2.07 -17.85 -20.49
C ALA A 445 1.75 -16.51 -21.14
N VAL A 446 1.58 -15.47 -20.33
CA VAL A 446 1.74 -14.08 -20.77
C VAL A 446 3.24 -13.79 -20.79
N ASP A 447 3.75 -13.03 -21.77
CA ASP A 447 5.17 -12.66 -21.78
C ASP A 447 5.46 -11.77 -20.56
N SER A 448 6.15 -12.34 -19.58
CA SER A 448 6.48 -11.66 -18.33
C SER A 448 7.47 -10.52 -18.51
N ASN A 449 8.05 -10.31 -19.71
CA ASN A 449 8.94 -9.19 -20.00
C ASN A 449 8.20 -7.92 -20.38
N LEU A 450 6.95 -8.05 -20.80
CA LEU A 450 6.16 -6.95 -21.33
C LEU A 450 5.32 -6.28 -20.27
N GLY A 451 4.56 -7.01 -19.44
CA GLY A 451 3.90 -6.49 -18.24
C GLY A 451 3.61 -4.99 -18.23
N TRP A 452 4.35 -4.22 -17.43
CA TRP A 452 4.22 -2.77 -17.32
C TRP A 452 4.60 -2.01 -18.61
N LYS A 453 5.58 -2.52 -19.36
CA LYS A 453 6.09 -1.95 -20.63
C LYS A 453 5.18 -2.21 -21.83
N GLY A 454 4.18 -3.08 -21.69
CA GLY A 454 3.30 -3.51 -22.76
C GLY A 454 2.37 -2.39 -23.24
N ALA A 455 1.94 -2.48 -24.50
CA ALA A 455 0.98 -1.53 -25.04
C ALA A 455 -0.37 -1.58 -24.30
N GLU A 456 -1.01 -0.43 -24.14
CA GLU A 456 -2.38 -0.38 -23.68
C GLU A 456 -3.35 -0.79 -24.78
N LYS A 457 -4.29 -1.66 -24.43
CA LYS A 457 -5.41 -2.05 -25.29
C LYS A 457 -6.68 -2.08 -24.47
N TYR A 458 -7.76 -1.50 -25.00
CA TYR A 458 -9.03 -1.43 -24.31
C TYR A 458 -10.11 -2.25 -25.00
N VAL A 459 -10.98 -2.87 -24.19
CA VAL A 459 -12.16 -3.64 -24.64
C VAL A 459 -13.43 -3.16 -23.95
N ALA A 460 -13.67 -1.84 -23.96
CA ALA A 460 -14.70 -1.20 -23.13
C ALA A 460 -16.13 -1.74 -23.33
N THR A 461 -16.58 -1.96 -24.57
CA THR A 461 -17.95 -2.41 -24.85
C THR A 461 -18.20 -3.86 -24.44
N VAL A 462 -17.17 -4.69 -24.50
CA VAL A 462 -17.22 -6.13 -24.22
C VAL A 462 -16.00 -6.47 -23.36
N PRO A 463 -16.01 -6.10 -22.06
CA PRO A 463 -14.86 -6.34 -21.19
C PRO A 463 -14.65 -7.82 -20.96
N GLN A 464 -13.45 -8.20 -20.57
CA GLN A 464 -13.21 -9.56 -20.10
C GLN A 464 -13.77 -9.71 -18.70
N VAL A 465 -14.55 -10.76 -18.45
CA VAL A 465 -15.05 -11.07 -17.10
C VAL A 465 -14.48 -12.39 -16.62
N PHE A 466 -14.03 -12.42 -15.37
CA PHE A 466 -13.45 -13.60 -14.72
C PHE A 466 -14.17 -13.90 -13.39
N ASP A 467 -14.39 -15.18 -13.09
CA ASP A 467 -14.74 -15.66 -11.76
C ASP A 467 -13.45 -16.01 -11.01
N LEU A 468 -13.00 -15.13 -10.12
CA LEU A 468 -11.72 -15.27 -9.41
C LEU A 468 -11.66 -16.46 -8.45
N TRP A 469 -12.80 -17.06 -8.10
CA TRP A 469 -12.81 -18.28 -7.28
C TRP A 469 -12.49 -19.52 -8.12
N GLN A 470 -12.98 -19.57 -9.35
CA GLN A 470 -12.70 -20.68 -10.26
C GLN A 470 -11.40 -20.47 -11.05
N ASP A 471 -11.08 -19.21 -11.32
CA ASP A 471 -9.98 -18.80 -12.20
C ASP A 471 -9.26 -17.56 -11.64
N PRO A 472 -8.49 -17.71 -10.55
CA PRO A 472 -7.71 -16.62 -9.97
C PRO A 472 -6.58 -16.13 -10.89
N GLN A 473 -6.32 -16.84 -11.98
CA GLN A 473 -5.31 -16.49 -12.97
C GLN A 473 -5.90 -15.78 -14.19
N GLU A 474 -7.19 -15.45 -14.18
CA GLU A 474 -7.83 -14.67 -15.25
C GLU A 474 -7.57 -15.29 -16.65
N ARG A 475 -7.62 -16.62 -16.75
CA ARG A 475 -7.36 -17.42 -17.95
C ARG A 475 -8.58 -17.66 -18.81
N TYR A 476 -9.80 -17.60 -18.26
CA TYR A 476 -11.02 -17.95 -18.97
C TYR A 476 -12.01 -16.80 -18.87
N ASP A 477 -12.09 -16.02 -19.94
CA ASP A 477 -13.13 -15.00 -20.09
C ASP A 477 -14.47 -15.72 -20.20
N ILE A 478 -15.45 -15.28 -19.41
CA ILE A 478 -16.80 -15.85 -19.37
C ILE A 478 -17.86 -14.85 -19.82
N PHE A 479 -17.46 -13.72 -20.41
CA PHE A 479 -18.34 -12.70 -20.94
C PHE A 479 -18.72 -12.99 -22.40
N MET A 480 -20.02 -13.16 -22.69
CA MET A 480 -20.58 -13.29 -24.04
C MET A 480 -19.99 -14.39 -24.95
N ASN A 481 -19.36 -15.43 -24.40
CA ASN A 481 -18.63 -16.44 -25.19
C ASN A 481 -18.96 -17.89 -24.85
N ASN A 482 -19.98 -18.14 -24.02
CA ASN A 482 -20.45 -19.48 -23.67
C ASN A 482 -21.96 -19.48 -23.34
N TYR A 483 -22.61 -20.65 -23.30
CA TYR A 483 -24.06 -20.77 -23.06
C TYR A 483 -24.48 -20.48 -21.60
N THR A 484 -23.50 -20.36 -20.69
CA THR A 484 -23.68 -19.94 -19.29
C THR A 484 -23.04 -18.58 -19.04
N GLU A 485 -23.07 -17.69 -20.03
CA GLU A 485 -22.37 -16.41 -19.96
C GLU A 485 -22.78 -15.55 -18.76
N ARG A 486 -21.91 -14.58 -18.41
CA ARG A 486 -21.99 -13.81 -17.16
C ARG A 486 -22.19 -12.31 -17.38
N THR A 487 -22.89 -11.90 -18.42
CA THR A 487 -23.19 -10.49 -18.73
C THR A 487 -23.90 -9.77 -17.60
N TRP A 488 -24.75 -10.47 -16.86
CA TRP A 488 -25.44 -9.94 -15.68
C TRP A 488 -24.49 -9.41 -14.60
N THR A 489 -23.24 -9.87 -14.55
CA THR A 489 -22.22 -9.33 -13.61
C THR A 489 -21.93 -7.86 -13.85
N MET A 490 -22.09 -7.39 -15.10
CA MET A 490 -21.88 -5.99 -15.43
C MET A 490 -22.93 -5.06 -14.82
N VAL A 491 -24.09 -5.56 -14.39
CA VAL A 491 -25.09 -4.73 -13.70
C VAL A 491 -24.52 -4.20 -12.38
N THR A 492 -23.93 -5.08 -11.55
CA THR A 492 -23.36 -4.69 -10.25
C THR A 492 -22.01 -4.00 -10.40
N ILE A 493 -21.17 -4.46 -11.33
CA ILE A 493 -19.86 -3.83 -11.59
C ILE A 493 -20.03 -2.41 -12.13
N SER A 494 -20.93 -2.19 -13.10
CA SER A 494 -21.19 -0.85 -13.62
C SER A 494 -21.80 0.06 -12.56
N ALA A 495 -22.65 -0.46 -11.68
CA ALA A 495 -23.18 0.30 -10.55
C ALA A 495 -22.05 0.76 -9.60
N ALA A 496 -21.15 -0.14 -9.21
CA ALA A 496 -19.99 0.19 -8.36
C ALA A 496 -19.07 1.24 -9.02
N ILE A 497 -18.78 1.10 -10.32
CA ILE A 497 -17.99 2.10 -11.05
C ILE A 497 -18.74 3.44 -11.09
N LYS A 498 -20.05 3.45 -11.36
CA LYS A 498 -20.85 4.68 -11.39
C LYS A 498 -20.85 5.40 -10.04
N GLU A 499 -20.98 4.66 -8.94
CA GLU A 499 -20.90 5.21 -7.58
C GLU A 499 -19.54 5.84 -7.30
N LEU A 500 -18.46 5.13 -7.62
CA LEU A 500 -17.10 5.66 -7.54
C LEU A 500 -16.96 6.95 -8.35
N MET A 501 -17.34 6.94 -9.63
CA MET A 501 -17.16 8.10 -10.51
C MET A 501 -17.99 9.30 -10.05
N ALA A 502 -19.17 9.07 -9.44
CA ALA A 502 -19.98 10.14 -8.86
C ALA A 502 -19.27 10.84 -7.68
N THR A 503 -18.37 10.14 -6.97
CA THR A 503 -17.59 10.77 -5.88
C THR A 503 -16.70 11.89 -6.40
N TYR A 504 -16.15 11.78 -7.61
CA TYR A 504 -15.26 12.81 -8.18
C TYR A 504 -15.96 14.14 -8.49
N VAL A 505 -17.29 14.14 -8.59
CA VAL A 505 -18.07 15.39 -8.72
C VAL A 505 -18.08 16.14 -7.39
N LYS A 506 -18.19 15.42 -6.28
CA LYS A 506 -18.25 15.99 -4.92
C LYS A 506 -16.85 16.22 -4.32
N TYR A 507 -15.91 15.36 -4.68
CA TYR A 507 -14.54 15.31 -4.16
C TYR A 507 -13.57 15.23 -5.36
N PRO A 508 -13.39 16.34 -6.10
CA PRO A 508 -12.59 16.33 -7.31
C PRO A 508 -11.14 15.90 -7.05
N PRO A 509 -10.56 15.05 -7.92
CA PRO A 509 -9.16 14.71 -7.85
C PRO A 509 -8.25 15.93 -7.87
N ARG A 510 -7.17 15.88 -7.09
CA ARG A 510 -6.14 16.91 -7.12
C ARG A 510 -5.34 16.83 -8.41
N LYS A 511 -4.60 17.90 -8.70
CA LYS A 511 -3.63 17.92 -9.80
C LYS A 511 -2.68 16.73 -9.66
N LEU A 512 -2.33 16.12 -10.78
CA LEU A 512 -1.25 15.13 -10.85
C LEU A 512 0.02 15.67 -10.18
N GLN A 513 0.58 14.86 -9.28
CA GLN A 513 1.78 15.19 -8.50
C GLN A 513 3.06 14.61 -9.12
N SER A 514 2.91 13.61 -9.97
CA SER A 514 3.95 13.01 -10.80
C SER A 514 3.44 12.99 -12.25
N GLN A 515 4.34 13.21 -13.22
CA GLN A 515 3.96 13.31 -14.63
C GLN A 515 4.86 12.43 -15.49
N SER A 516 4.26 11.48 -16.19
CA SER A 516 4.90 10.77 -17.29
C SER A 516 4.43 11.33 -18.64
N TYR A 517 5.18 11.05 -19.70
CA TYR A 517 4.71 11.33 -21.06
C TYR A 517 3.53 10.42 -21.40
N THR A 518 2.36 11.01 -21.59
CA THR A 518 1.10 10.28 -21.85
C THR A 518 0.76 10.15 -23.33
N GLY A 519 1.74 10.39 -24.21
CA GLY A 519 1.54 10.43 -25.66
C GLY A 519 1.29 11.85 -26.19
N PRO A 520 1.18 12.00 -27.52
CA PRO A 520 0.97 13.30 -28.14
C PRO A 520 -0.42 13.85 -27.80
N ILE A 521 -0.48 15.14 -27.45
CA ILE A 521 -1.75 15.88 -27.51
C ILE A 521 -2.03 16.15 -28.98
N GLU A 522 -2.94 15.38 -29.56
CA GLU A 522 -3.40 15.58 -30.94
C GLU A 522 -4.05 16.97 -31.10
N ILE A 523 -3.88 17.60 -32.26
CA ILE A 523 -4.48 18.91 -32.56
C ILE A 523 -6.00 18.87 -32.34
N SER A 524 -6.66 17.76 -32.71
CA SER A 524 -8.08 17.51 -32.46
C SER A 524 -8.43 17.58 -30.97
N LYS A 525 -7.67 16.90 -30.10
CA LYS A 525 -7.87 16.92 -28.64
C LYS A 525 -7.62 18.31 -28.05
N TYR A 526 -6.62 19.04 -28.54
CA TYR A 526 -6.40 20.42 -28.12
C TYR A 526 -7.60 21.32 -28.49
N GLN A 527 -8.10 21.20 -29.72
CA GLN A 527 -9.27 21.95 -30.18
C GLN A 527 -10.53 21.57 -29.39
N GLU A 528 -10.70 20.29 -29.07
CA GLU A 528 -11.78 19.80 -28.22
C GLU A 528 -11.68 20.34 -26.79
N PHE A 529 -10.49 20.34 -26.18
CA PHE A 529 -10.28 20.96 -24.86
C PHE A 529 -10.51 22.46 -24.89
N GLN A 530 -10.06 23.15 -25.93
CA GLN A 530 -10.30 24.58 -26.09
C GLN A 530 -11.79 24.85 -26.23
N TRP A 531 -12.49 24.11 -27.09
CA TRP A 531 -13.94 24.20 -27.25
C TRP A 531 -14.66 23.90 -25.93
N LEU A 532 -14.34 22.81 -25.24
CA LEU A 532 -14.91 22.46 -23.94
C LEU A 532 -14.69 23.57 -22.90
N ARG A 533 -13.49 24.13 -22.81
CA ARG A 533 -13.18 25.23 -21.89
C ARG A 533 -13.98 26.48 -22.23
N ASP A 534 -14.11 26.78 -23.52
CA ASP A 534 -14.83 27.95 -24.02
C ASP A 534 -16.35 27.78 -23.83
N GLU A 535 -16.91 26.59 -24.03
CA GLU A 535 -18.34 26.28 -23.81
C GLU A 535 -18.69 26.20 -22.32
N LEU A 536 -17.86 25.54 -21.50
CA LEU A 536 -18.03 25.55 -20.04
C LEU A 536 -18.00 26.98 -19.47
N GLY A 537 -17.19 27.86 -20.07
CA GLY A 537 -17.13 29.27 -19.70
C GLY A 537 -18.33 30.11 -20.13
N LYS A 538 -19.05 29.71 -21.18
CA LYS A 538 -20.23 30.42 -21.70
C LYS A 538 -21.52 29.92 -21.06
N ASP A 539 -21.75 28.61 -21.08
CA ASP A 539 -23.06 28.00 -20.88
C ASP A 539 -23.10 27.03 -19.67
N GLY A 540 -21.97 26.83 -18.99
CA GLY A 540 -21.84 25.81 -17.96
C GLY A 540 -21.83 24.39 -18.54
N PHE A 541 -22.34 23.40 -17.78
CA PHE A 541 -22.40 22.00 -18.21
C PHE A 541 -23.84 21.57 -18.49
N SER A 542 -24.15 21.11 -19.72
CA SER A 542 -25.46 20.58 -20.11
C SER A 542 -25.28 19.26 -20.88
N ILE A 543 -25.67 18.14 -20.25
CA ILE A 543 -25.85 16.86 -20.95
C ILE A 543 -27.26 16.87 -21.55
N PRO A 544 -27.43 16.74 -22.87
CA PRO A 544 -28.76 16.52 -23.45
C PRO A 544 -29.35 15.22 -22.88
N MET A 545 -30.53 15.29 -22.26
CA MET A 545 -31.31 14.10 -21.94
C MET A 545 -31.77 13.44 -23.26
N PRO A 546 -31.73 12.11 -23.40
CA PRO A 546 -32.36 11.43 -24.54
C PRO A 546 -33.85 11.78 -24.55
N THR A 547 -34.33 12.46 -25.59
CA THR A 547 -35.74 12.86 -25.72
C THR A 547 -36.63 11.76 -26.28
N GLY A 548 -36.11 10.54 -26.44
CA GLY A 548 -36.92 9.35 -26.78
C GLY A 548 -37.72 9.46 -28.08
N ASN A 549 -37.14 10.02 -29.14
CA ASN A 549 -37.70 9.96 -30.50
C ASN A 549 -36.89 9.02 -31.38
#